data_AF-A0A9X8XFY5-F1
#
_entry.id   AF-A0A9X8XFY5-F1
#
_cell.length_a   1.000
_cell.length_b   1.000
_cell.length_c   1.000
_cell.angle_alpha   90.00
_cell.angle_beta   90.00
_cell.angle_gamma   90.00
#
_symmetry.space_group_name_H-M   'P 1'
#
loop_
_entity.id
_entity.type
_entity.pdbx_description
1 polymer ?
#
loop_
_entity_poly.entity_id
_entity_poly.type
_entity_poly.pdbx_seq_one_letter_code
_entity_poly.pdbx_strand_id
1 'polypeptide(L)'
;MTYELCLEYGTYPLSPVDAALGEDQNPPEFIQDDQVLLNKLDIMNQLFHDLFATIESQFHYIGFNMPEKRAQIRELYEEVVTILETKYKDYPIVIEKFLL
;
A
#
# COMPACT_ATOMS: atom_id res chain seq x y z
N MET A 1 -15.24 -4.68 10.73
CA MET A 1 -14.10 -3.81 10.40
C MET A 1 -13.92 -3.89 8.91
N THR A 2 -14.00 -2.76 8.20
CA THR A 2 -13.73 -2.69 6.76
C THR A 2 -12.31 -2.20 6.58
N TYR A 3 -11.57 -2.84 5.69
CA TYR A 3 -10.19 -2.47 5.37
C TYR A 3 -10.14 -1.82 4.00
N GLU A 4 -9.09 -1.06 3.74
CA GLU A 4 -8.80 -0.50 2.42
C GLU A 4 -7.37 -0.78 2.01
N LEU A 5 -7.18 -1.08 0.72
CA LEU A 5 -5.89 -1.06 0.07
C LEU A 5 -5.70 0.33 -0.55
N CYS A 6 -4.86 1.15 0.06
CA CYS A 6 -4.57 2.51 -0.39
C CYS A 6 -3.08 2.84 -0.20
N LEU A 7 -2.45 3.45 -1.21
CA LEU A 7 -1.07 3.91 -1.12
C LEU A 7 -1.06 5.39 -0.75
N GLU A 8 -0.84 5.66 0.53
CA GLU A 8 -0.70 7.01 1.08
C GLU A 8 0.63 7.15 1.82
N TYR A 9 1.19 8.36 1.78
CA TYR A 9 2.48 8.62 2.41
C TYR A 9 2.32 8.65 3.93
N GLY A 10 3.09 7.84 4.63
CA GLY A 10 3.05 7.77 6.09
C GLY A 10 1.96 6.86 6.66
N THR A 11 1.31 6.03 5.84
CA THR A 11 0.40 4.96 6.30
C THR A 11 0.85 3.61 5.75
N TYR A 12 0.36 2.53 6.36
CA TYR A 12 0.54 1.18 5.88
C TYR A 12 -0.45 0.91 4.73
N PRO A 13 -0.06 0.22 3.64
CA PRO A 13 -0.90 0.14 2.45
C PRO A 13 -2.24 -0.58 2.61
N LEU A 14 -2.40 -1.38 3.68
CA LEU A 14 -3.63 -2.07 4.01
C LEU A 14 -4.07 -1.69 5.43
N SER A 15 -5.01 -0.75 5.56
CA SER A 15 -5.43 -0.19 6.85
C SER A 15 -6.95 -0.28 7.02
N PRO A 16 -7.48 -0.09 8.24
CA PRO A 16 -8.91 0.13 8.44
C PRO A 16 -9.36 1.45 7.77
N VAL A 17 -10.54 1.46 7.12
CA VAL A 17 -11.11 2.67 6.47
C VAL A 17 -11.32 3.82 7.46
N ASP A 18 -11.67 3.51 8.71
CA ASP A 18 -11.90 4.49 9.78
C ASP A 18 -10.78 4.43 10.84
N ALA A 19 -9.54 4.16 10.43
CA ALA A 19 -8.41 4.04 11.34
C ALA A 19 -8.24 5.30 12.22
N ALA A 20 -8.16 5.10 13.53
CA ALA A 20 -7.72 6.16 14.43
C ALA A 20 -6.21 6.43 14.24
N LEU A 21 -5.73 7.58 14.70
CA LEU A 21 -4.33 7.97 14.60
C LEU A 21 -3.40 6.87 15.16
N GLY A 22 -2.58 6.26 14.30
CA GLY A 22 -1.65 5.18 14.65
C GLY A 22 -2.15 3.76 14.36
N GLU A 23 -3.45 3.56 14.11
CA GLU A 23 -4.02 2.27 13.71
C GLU A 23 -3.76 1.93 12.24
N ASP A 24 -3.36 2.94 11.46
CA ASP A 24 -2.99 2.87 10.04
C ASP A 24 -1.51 2.57 9.82
N GLN A 25 -0.71 2.42 10.89
CA GLN A 25 0.75 2.23 10.78
C GLN A 25 1.18 0.76 10.70
N ASN A 26 0.28 -0.18 11.03
CA ASN A 26 0.62 -1.58 11.21
C ASN A 26 -0.26 -2.49 10.35
N PRO A 27 0.26 -3.65 9.92
CA PRO A 27 -0.54 -4.63 9.20
C PRO A 27 -1.71 -5.14 10.06
N PRO A 28 -2.89 -5.37 9.44
CA PRO A 28 -4.01 -5.99 10.12
C PRO A 28 -3.67 -7.39 10.64
N GLU A 29 -4.24 -7.77 11.79
CA GLU A 29 -3.96 -9.06 12.44
C GLU A 29 -4.20 -10.27 11.51
N PHE A 30 -5.22 -10.19 10.65
CA PHE A 30 -5.60 -11.29 9.77
C PHE A 30 -4.60 -11.62 8.67
N ILE A 31 -3.62 -10.75 8.41
CA ILE A 31 -2.54 -10.97 7.43
C ILE A 31 -1.17 -11.20 8.07
N GLN A 32 -1.04 -11.15 9.40
CA GLN A 32 0.26 -11.21 10.09
C GLN A 32 1.07 -12.48 9.81
N ASP A 33 0.40 -13.59 9.51
CA ASP A 33 1.05 -14.86 9.18
C ASP A 33 1.35 -15.01 7.67
N ASP A 34 0.86 -14.10 6.82
CA ASP A 34 1.09 -14.13 5.37
C ASP A 34 2.32 -13.31 4.99
N GLN A 35 3.48 -13.89 5.24
CA GLN A 35 4.77 -13.27 4.91
C GLN A 35 4.92 -12.93 3.42
N VAL A 36 4.22 -13.63 2.52
CA VAL A 36 4.28 -13.30 1.09
C VAL A 36 3.54 -11.99 0.83
N LEU A 37 2.33 -11.85 1.36
CA LEU A 37 1.55 -10.61 1.24
C LEU A 37 2.24 -9.44 1.96
N LEU A 38 2.72 -9.66 3.19
CA LEU A 38 3.42 -8.62 3.96
C LEU A 38 4.64 -8.09 3.21
N ASN A 39 5.51 -8.98 2.70
CA ASN A 39 6.68 -8.55 1.93
C ASN A 39 6.29 -7.75 0.68
N LYS A 40 5.20 -8.12 -0.01
CA LYS A 40 4.72 -7.38 -1.18
C LYS A 40 4.22 -5.99 -0.81
N LEU A 41 3.45 -5.89 0.28
CA LEU A 41 2.96 -4.61 0.80
C LEU A 41 4.12 -3.71 1.22
N ASP A 42 5.13 -4.24 1.91
CA ASP A 42 6.31 -3.48 2.35
C ASP A 42 7.14 -2.96 1.17
N ILE A 43 7.43 -3.82 0.19
CA ILE A 43 8.17 -3.42 -1.02
C ILE A 43 7.38 -2.37 -1.81
N MET A 44 6.08 -2.60 -1.99
CA MET A 44 5.21 -1.65 -2.69
C MET A 44 5.16 -0.30 -1.97
N ASN A 45 5.08 -0.31 -0.65
CA ASN A 45 5.08 0.90 0.16
C ASN A 45 6.40 1.66 0.01
N GLN A 46 7.53 0.96 0.09
CA GLN A 46 8.85 1.57 -0.07
C GLN A 46 9.03 2.18 -1.47
N LEU A 47 8.63 1.46 -2.52
CA LEU A 47 8.70 1.97 -3.90
C LEU A 47 7.82 3.21 -4.08
N PHE A 48 6.65 3.24 -3.45
CA PHE A 48 5.78 4.42 -3.46
C PHE A 48 6.45 5.62 -2.77
N HIS A 49 7.02 5.41 -1.58
CA HIS A 49 7.74 6.44 -0.84
C HIS A 49 8.96 6.98 -1.61
N ASP A 50 9.66 6.13 -2.36
CA ASP A 50 10.75 6.52 -3.24
C ASP A 50 10.33 7.48 -4.37
N LEU A 51 9.04 7.55 -4.71
CA LEU A 51 8.53 8.52 -5.67
C LEU A 51 8.45 9.93 -5.09
N PHE A 52 8.68 10.09 -3.79
CA PHE A 52 8.66 11.37 -3.09
C PHE A 52 10.03 11.68 -2.49
N ALA A 53 10.57 12.85 -2.81
CA ALA A 53 11.75 13.40 -2.14
C ALA A 53 11.31 14.36 -1.04
N THR A 54 11.83 14.17 0.17
CA THR A 54 11.69 15.14 1.25
C THR A 54 12.78 16.19 1.11
N ILE A 55 12.42 17.40 0.71
CA ILE A 55 13.33 18.56 0.60
C ILE A 55 12.73 19.67 1.48
N GLU A 56 13.50 20.17 2.45
CA GLU A 56 13.07 21.26 3.35
C GLU A 56 11.69 21.03 4.01
N SER A 57 11.45 19.79 4.47
CA SER A 57 10.16 19.38 5.07
C SER A 57 8.95 19.42 4.13
N GLN A 58 9.18 19.50 2.81
CA GLN A 58 8.14 19.40 1.77
C GLN A 58 8.32 18.13 0.95
N PHE A 59 7.20 17.44 0.69
CA PHE A 59 7.15 16.24 -0.15
C PHE A 59 7.07 16.64 -1.62
N HIS A 60 8.14 16.36 -2.36
CA HIS A 60 8.22 16.62 -3.79
C HIS A 60 8.05 15.31 -4.56
N TYR A 61 7.00 15.20 -5.37
CA TYR A 61 6.84 14.05 -6.26
C TYR A 61 7.91 14.08 -7.37
N ILE A 62 8.78 13.08 -7.39
CA ILE A 62 9.85 12.86 -8.37
C ILE A 62 9.59 11.64 -9.26
N GLY A 63 8.46 10.96 -9.09
CA GLY A 63 8.12 9.72 -9.80
C GLY A 63 8.03 9.85 -11.33
N PHE A 64 7.90 11.07 -11.86
CA PHE A 64 7.99 11.32 -13.30
C PHE A 64 9.34 10.85 -13.90
N ASN A 65 10.42 10.95 -13.12
CA ASN A 65 11.76 10.54 -13.55
C ASN A 65 12.03 9.04 -13.31
N MET A 66 11.06 8.30 -12.76
CA MET A 66 11.20 6.89 -12.37
C MET A 66 10.09 6.02 -12.98
N PRO A 67 9.97 5.96 -14.33
CA PRO A 67 8.91 5.19 -14.98
C PRO A 67 8.94 3.71 -14.63
N GLU A 68 10.13 3.12 -14.47
CA GLU A 68 10.32 1.72 -14.09
C GLU A 68 9.76 1.43 -12.70
N LYS A 69 9.97 2.32 -11.71
CA LYS A 69 9.41 2.14 -10.36
C LYS A 69 7.89 2.22 -10.38
N ARG A 70 7.29 3.13 -11.16
CA ARG A 70 5.83 3.21 -11.29
C ARG A 70 5.25 1.95 -11.93
N ALA A 71 5.95 1.35 -12.89
CA ALA A 71 5.54 0.06 -13.47
C ALA A 71 5.61 -1.05 -12.43
N GLN A 72 6.70 -1.14 -11.66
CA GLN A 72 6.83 -2.12 -10.57
C GLN A 72 5.74 -1.97 -9.50
N ILE A 73 5.39 -0.74 -9.12
CA ILE A 73 4.30 -0.50 -8.17
C ILE A 73 2.97 -0.97 -8.76
N ARG A 74 2.68 -0.72 -10.05
CA ARG A 74 1.46 -1.24 -10.70
C ARG A 74 1.40 -2.76 -10.66
N GLU A 75 2.48 -3.43 -11.04
CA GLU A 75 2.55 -4.90 -11.04
C GLU A 75 2.33 -5.45 -9.64
N LEU A 76 3.02 -4.90 -8.63
CA LEU A 76 2.83 -5.29 -7.23
C LEU A 76 1.41 -5.01 -6.74
N TYR A 77 0.82 -3.88 -7.13
CA TYR A 77 -0.55 -3.52 -6.75
C TYR A 77 -1.55 -4.55 -7.28
N GLU A 78 -1.44 -4.92 -8.56
CA GLU A 78 -2.30 -5.95 -9.17
C GLU A 78 -2.12 -7.33 -8.52
N GLU A 79 -0.89 -7.71 -8.18
CA GLU A 79 -0.60 -8.95 -7.46
C GLU A 79 -1.22 -8.96 -6.07
N VAL A 80 -1.08 -7.86 -5.32
CA VAL A 80 -1.66 -7.69 -3.97
C VAL A 80 -3.18 -7.76 -4.06
N VAL A 81 -3.79 -7.03 -4.99
CA VAL A 81 -5.25 -7.11 -5.25
C VAL A 81 -5.68 -8.54 -5.49
N THR A 82 -4.98 -9.26 -6.37
CA THR A 82 -5.29 -10.66 -6.67
C THR A 82 -5.20 -11.54 -5.42
N ILE A 83 -4.19 -11.35 -4.56
CA ILE A 83 -4.07 -12.09 -3.30
C ILE A 83 -5.24 -11.77 -2.36
N LEU A 84 -5.60 -10.50 -2.21
CA LEU A 84 -6.69 -10.07 -1.33
C LEU A 84 -8.04 -10.63 -1.82
N GLU A 85 -8.32 -10.55 -3.12
CA GLU A 85 -9.57 -11.06 -3.70
C GLU A 85 -9.66 -12.59 -3.70
N THR A 86 -8.54 -13.30 -3.73
CA THR A 86 -8.54 -14.78 -3.79
C THR A 86 -8.46 -15.43 -2.41
N LYS A 87 -7.51 -14.98 -1.58
CA LYS A 87 -7.22 -15.56 -0.26
C LYS A 87 -8.02 -14.92 0.87
N TYR A 88 -8.37 -13.64 0.71
CA TYR A 88 -9.05 -12.84 1.74
C TYR A 88 -10.44 -12.36 1.32
N LYS A 89 -11.08 -13.05 0.37
CA LYS A 89 -12.43 -12.73 -0.14
C LYS A 89 -13.53 -12.59 0.93
N ASP A 90 -13.35 -13.25 2.07
CA ASP A 90 -14.31 -13.26 3.17
C ASP A 90 -14.17 -12.01 4.07
N TYR A 91 -13.12 -11.20 3.83
CA TYR A 91 -12.89 -9.94 4.52
C TYR A 91 -13.44 -8.77 3.68
N PRO A 92 -14.15 -7.81 4.29
CA PRO A 92 -14.61 -6.62 3.61
C PRO A 92 -13.42 -5.67 3.38
N ILE A 93 -12.82 -5.77 2.18
CA ILE A 93 -11.69 -4.96 1.74
C ILE A 93 -12.11 -4.09 0.56
N VAL A 94 -11.91 -2.79 0.68
CA VAL A 94 -12.10 -1.80 -0.39
C VAL A 94 -10.77 -1.64 -1.12
N ILE A 95 -10.76 -1.84 -2.44
CA ILE A 95 -9.57 -1.62 -3.25
C ILE A 95 -9.68 -0.24 -3.88
N GLU A 96 -8.88 0.70 -3.39
CA GLU A 96 -8.89 2.06 -3.94
C GLU A 96 -8.26 2.10 -5.34
N LYS A 97 -8.58 3.14 -6.10
CA LYS A 97 -7.95 3.31 -7.41
C LYS A 97 -6.52 3.74 -7.23
N PHE A 98 -5.60 2.96 -7.81
CA PHE A 98 -4.21 3.37 -7.91
C PHE A 98 -4.05 4.56 -8.87
N LEU A 99 -3.74 5.74 -8.32
CA LEU A 99 -3.61 7.00 -9.06
C LEU A 99 -2.14 7.46 -9.09
N LEU A 100 -1.37 6.97 -10.08
CA LEU A 100 0.04 7.37 -10.33
C LEU A 100 0.39 7.46 -11.83
#